data_AF-T0KT77-F1
#
_entry.id   AF-T0KT77-F1
#
_cell.length_a   1.000
_cell.length_b   1.000
_cell.length_c   1.000
_cell.angle_alpha   90.00
_cell.angle_beta   90.00
_cell.angle_gamma   90.00
#
_symmetry.space_group_name_H-M   'P 1'
#
loop_
_entity.id
_entity.type
_entity.pdbx_description
1 polymer ?
#
loop_
_entity_poly.entity_id
_entity_poly.type
_entity_poly.pdbx_seq_one_letter_code
_entity_poly.pdbx_strand_id
1 'polypeptide(L)'
;MNSGEGLLVLAAQERTLSFLVKCCELILHDIPSDTLTTDVFPVQPEPEFKNEQETDGFDSLVGMAAEAPYRLPARLDLNRIQSLLGAKVAAARDHIWSLREDPGYFSEQLPRSRSTGRS
;
A
#
# COMPACT_ATOMS: atom_id res chain seq x y z
N MET A 1 -32.94 0.33 -16.77
CA MET A 1 -32.03 -0.23 -15.76
C MET A 1 -32.35 -1.70 -15.64
N ASN A 2 -31.44 -2.57 -16.12
CA ASN A 2 -31.60 -4.01 -15.96
C ASN A 2 -31.18 -4.40 -14.55
N SER A 3 -31.98 -5.21 -13.85
CA SER A 3 -31.72 -5.59 -12.45
C SER A 3 -30.34 -6.23 -12.22
N GLY A 4 -29.72 -6.81 -13.25
CA GLY A 4 -28.35 -7.34 -13.19
C GLY A 4 -27.25 -6.28 -13.15
N GLU A 5 -27.46 -5.10 -13.76
CA GLU A 5 -26.48 -4.00 -13.74
C GLU A 5 -26.38 -3.38 -12.34
N GLY A 6 -27.51 -3.25 -11.64
CA GLY A 6 -27.53 -2.75 -10.26
C GLY A 6 -26.75 -3.65 -9.30
N LEU A 7 -26.79 -4.96 -9.53
CA LEU A 7 -26.07 -5.95 -8.70
C LEU A 7 -24.55 -5.86 -8.91
N LEU A 8 -24.10 -5.61 -10.15
CA LEU A 8 -22.69 -5.36 -10.46
C LEU A 8 -22.18 -4.06 -9.83
N VAL A 9 -22.99 -3.00 -9.85
CA VAL A 9 -22.65 -1.72 -9.21
C VAL A 9 -22.48 -1.90 -7.70
N LEU A 10 -23.41 -2.61 -7.04
CA LEU A 10 -23.32 -2.89 -5.61
C LEU A 10 -22.07 -3.70 -5.26
N ALA A 11 -21.72 -4.72 -6.05
CA ALA A 11 -20.50 -5.51 -5.83
C ALA A 11 -19.22 -4.66 -6.01
N ALA A 12 -19.22 -3.73 -6.97
CA ALA A 12 -18.09 -2.81 -7.16
C ALA A 12 -17.97 -1.82 -5.99
N GLN A 13 -19.09 -1.28 -5.50
CA GLN A 13 -19.14 -0.38 -4.35
C GLN A 13 -18.67 -1.09 -3.08
N GLU A 14 -19.13 -2.30 -2.81
CA GLU A 14 -18.71 -3.11 -1.65
C GLU A 14 -17.19 -3.32 -1.63
N ARG A 15 -16.61 -3.72 -2.78
CA ARG A 15 -15.16 -3.93 -2.90
C ARG A 15 -14.37 -2.64 -2.72
N THR A 16 -14.87 -1.54 -3.31
CA THR A 16 -14.24 -0.23 -3.19
C THR A 16 -14.26 0.25 -1.75
N LEU A 17 -15.41 0.17 -1.09
CA LEU A 17 -15.55 0.60 0.30
C LEU A 17 -14.67 -0.25 1.22
N SER A 18 -14.65 -1.58 1.02
CA SER A 18 -13.78 -2.47 1.79
C SER A 18 -12.29 -2.16 1.62
N PHE A 19 -11.88 -1.81 0.40
CA PHE A 19 -10.52 -1.38 0.12
C PHE A 19 -10.20 -0.05 0.82
N LEU A 20 -11.09 0.94 0.69
CA LEU A 20 -10.91 2.26 1.30
C LEU A 20 -10.84 2.19 2.82
N VAL A 21 -11.69 1.39 3.47
CA VAL A 21 -11.65 1.18 4.92
C VAL A 21 -10.30 0.61 5.35
N LYS A 22 -9.81 -0.44 4.67
CA LYS A 22 -8.48 -1.00 4.96
C LYS A 22 -7.35 0.01 4.74
N CYS A 23 -7.46 0.86 3.72
CA CYS A 23 -6.50 1.93 3.52
C CYS A 23 -6.51 2.93 4.69
N CYS A 24 -7.70 3.33 5.17
CA CYS A 24 -7.82 4.20 6.33
C CYS A 24 -7.19 3.56 7.58
N GLU A 25 -7.46 2.28 7.84
CA GLU A 25 -6.88 1.55 8.98
C GLU A 25 -5.34 1.46 8.91
N LEU A 26 -4.77 1.34 7.71
CA LEU A 26 -3.32 1.31 7.52
C LEU A 26 -2.66 2.69 7.65
N ILE A 27 -3.32 3.73 7.15
CA ILE A 27 -2.82 5.11 7.23
C ILE A 27 -2.90 5.62 8.66
N LEU A 28 -4.07 5.45 9.29
CA LEU A 28 -4.39 5.90 10.65
C LEU A 28 -4.15 4.78 11.68
N HIS A 29 -3.07 4.03 11.53
CA HIS A 29 -2.74 2.85 12.35
C HIS A 29 -2.62 3.13 13.86
N ASP A 30 -2.40 4.39 14.25
CA ASP A 30 -2.37 4.84 15.65
C ASP A 30 -3.77 5.04 16.26
N ILE A 31 -4.82 5.05 15.44
CA ILE A 31 -6.21 5.22 15.86
C ILE A 31 -6.93 3.87 15.78
N PRO A 32 -7.53 3.39 16.88
CA PRO A 32 -8.32 2.16 16.87
C PRO A 32 -9.48 2.22 15.86
N SER A 33 -9.66 1.16 15.05
CA SER A 33 -10.66 1.13 13.97
C SER A 33 -12.09 1.46 14.43
N ASP A 34 -12.45 1.06 15.65
CA ASP A 34 -13.74 1.31 16.29
C ASP A 34 -13.97 2.78 16.67
N THR A 35 -12.91 3.56 16.76
CA THR A 35 -12.95 4.99 17.12
C THR A 35 -12.74 5.93 15.93
N LEU A 36 -12.40 5.42 14.74
CA LEU A 36 -12.12 6.21 13.54
C LEU A 36 -13.25 7.15 13.12
N THR A 37 -14.50 6.79 13.40
CA THR A 37 -15.69 7.60 13.07
C THR A 37 -16.25 8.37 14.26
N THR A 38 -15.54 8.37 15.39
CA THR A 38 -15.95 9.03 16.63
C THR A 38 -15.20 10.34 16.82
N ASP A 39 -15.74 11.22 17.67
CA ASP A 39 -15.12 12.52 17.97
C ASP A 39 -13.90 12.43 18.92
N VAL A 40 -13.43 11.21 19.23
CA VAL A 40 -12.28 10.98 20.14
C VAL A 40 -10.99 11.55 19.53
N PHE A 41 -10.84 11.50 18.22
CA PHE A 41 -9.71 12.04 17.48
C PHE A 41 -10.19 13.15 16.54
N PRO A 42 -10.31 14.40 17.03
CA PRO A 42 -10.81 15.50 16.22
C PRO A 42 -9.85 15.82 15.07
N VAL A 43 -10.43 16.23 13.93
CA VAL A 43 -9.68 16.68 12.76
C VAL A 43 -8.78 17.86 13.16
N GLN A 44 -7.48 17.67 13.02
CA GLN A 44 -6.48 18.71 13.29
C GLN A 44 -6.44 19.69 12.12
N PRO A 45 -6.12 20.98 12.37
CA PRO A 45 -5.86 21.91 11.29
C PRO A 45 -4.71 21.41 10.41
N GLU A 46 -4.74 21.77 9.12
CA GLU A 46 -3.68 21.40 8.18
C GLU A 46 -2.33 21.89 8.72
N PRO A 47 -1.30 21.03 8.80
CA PRO A 47 0.00 21.44 9.29
C PRO A 47 0.56 22.56 8.40
N GLU A 48 0.97 23.66 9.02
CA GLU A 48 1.62 24.77 8.30
C GLU A 48 2.97 24.29 7.77
N PHE A 49 3.05 24.03 6.46
CA PHE A 49 4.31 23.80 5.79
C PHE A 49 5.10 25.11 5.79
N LYS A 50 6.19 25.17 6.56
CA LYS A 50 7.08 26.33 6.54
C LYS A 50 7.68 26.46 5.14
N ASN A 51 7.38 27.56 4.47
CA ASN A 51 8.08 27.92 3.25
C ASN A 51 9.58 28.02 3.55
N GLU A 52 10.40 27.58 2.60
CA GLU A 52 11.88 27.45 2.70
C GLU A 52 12.63 28.74 3.09
N GLN A 53 11.91 29.86 3.27
CA GLN A 53 12.45 31.19 3.49
C GLN A 53 12.64 31.56 4.97
N GLU A 54 12.13 30.78 5.94
CA GLU A 54 12.01 31.26 7.34
C GLU A 54 12.68 30.41 8.44
N THR A 55 13.58 29.46 8.16
CA THR A 55 14.26 28.71 9.25
C THR A 55 15.78 28.68 9.15
N ASP A 56 16.41 28.98 10.28
CA ASP A 56 17.84 28.77 10.54
C ASP A 56 18.21 27.33 10.18
N GLY A 57 19.36 27.15 9.52
CA GLY A 57 19.62 26.03 8.61
C GLY A 57 19.53 24.61 9.20
N PHE A 58 19.51 24.47 10.52
CA PHE A 58 19.35 23.18 11.21
C PHE A 58 17.88 22.77 11.44
N ASP A 59 16.97 23.72 11.70
CA ASP A 59 15.53 23.43 11.80
C ASP A 59 14.95 23.05 10.44
N SER A 60 15.51 23.63 9.37
CA SER A 60 15.19 23.28 7.98
C SER A 60 15.49 21.82 7.65
N LEU A 61 16.63 21.28 8.10
CA LEU A 61 17.04 19.89 7.82
C LEU A 61 16.15 18.85 8.53
N VAL A 62 15.77 19.09 9.79
CA VAL A 62 14.88 18.19 10.54
C VAL A 62 13.47 18.22 9.95
N GLY A 63 12.95 19.41 9.59
CA GLY A 63 11.69 19.55 8.87
C GLY A 63 11.72 18.87 7.50
N MET A 64 12.78 19.07 6.71
CA MET A 64 12.97 18.40 5.42
C MET A 64 13.04 16.87 5.54
N ALA A 65 13.66 16.34 6.60
CA ALA A 65 13.73 14.90 6.84
C ALA A 65 12.37 14.31 7.25
N ALA A 66 11.61 15.02 8.10
CA ALA A 66 10.25 14.62 8.48
C ALA A 66 9.28 14.67 7.29
N GLU A 67 9.45 15.63 6.39
CA GLU A 67 8.64 15.79 5.18
C GLU A 67 9.11 14.90 4.01
N ALA A 68 10.33 14.36 4.06
CA ALA A 68 10.92 13.57 2.97
C ALA A 68 10.05 12.40 2.46
N PRO A 69 9.32 11.63 3.31
CA PRO A 69 8.43 10.57 2.84
C PRO A 69 7.17 11.07 2.12
N TYR A 70 6.75 12.31 2.43
CA TYR A 70 5.52 12.91 1.93
C TYR A 70 5.76 13.88 0.76
N ARG A 71 7.01 14.33 0.57
CA ARG A 71 7.39 15.10 -0.61
C ARG A 71 7.24 14.23 -1.86
N LEU A 72 6.54 14.78 -2.85
CA LEU A 72 6.52 14.18 -4.17
C LEU A 72 7.96 14.01 -4.66
N PRO A 73 8.34 12.82 -5.16
CA PRO A 73 9.63 12.64 -5.79
C PRO A 73 9.80 13.73 -6.85
N ALA A 74 10.94 14.43 -6.85
CA ALA A 74 11.20 15.53 -7.79
C ALA A 74 10.94 15.13 -9.27
N ARG A 75 10.97 13.82 -9.55
CA ARG A 75 10.43 13.21 -10.77
C ARG A 75 9.61 11.97 -10.42
N LEU A 76 8.28 12.11 -10.41
CA LEU A 76 7.37 10.97 -10.44
C LEU A 76 7.38 10.36 -11.85
N ASP A 77 7.96 9.17 -11.99
CA ASP A 77 7.98 8.44 -13.26
C ASP A 77 6.93 7.31 -13.25
N LEU A 78 5.73 7.64 -13.73
CA LEU A 78 4.63 6.69 -13.85
C LEU A 78 4.93 5.55 -14.82
N ASN A 79 5.76 5.79 -15.85
CA ASN A 79 6.16 4.74 -16.79
C ASN A 79 7.02 3.68 -16.09
N ARG A 80 7.91 4.12 -15.19
CA ARG A 80 8.71 3.21 -14.36
C ARG A 80 7.83 2.38 -13.44
N ILE A 81 6.84 2.98 -12.78
CA ILE A 81 5.89 2.27 -11.91
C ILE A 81 5.09 1.24 -12.71
N GLN A 82 4.56 1.65 -13.88
CA GLN A 82 3.83 0.76 -14.77
C GLN A 82 4.70 -0.41 -15.25
N SER A 83 5.97 -0.15 -15.58
CA SER A 83 6.92 -1.19 -15.99
C SER A 83 7.21 -2.18 -14.87
N LEU A 84 7.40 -1.69 -13.64
CA LEU A 84 7.61 -2.52 -12.45
C LEU A 84 6.39 -3.40 -12.13
N LEU A 85 5.20 -2.82 -12.23
CA LEU A 85 3.96 -3.57 -12.03
C LEU A 85 3.78 -4.63 -13.12
N GLY A 86 4.03 -4.27 -14.38
CA GLY A 86 4.00 -5.19 -15.51
C GLY A 86 4.96 -6.37 -15.32
N ALA A 87 6.21 -6.11 -14.90
CA ALA A 87 7.19 -7.13 -14.61
C ALA A 87 6.74 -8.08 -13.49
N LYS A 88 6.16 -7.54 -12.40
CA LYS A 88 5.60 -8.36 -11.31
C LYS A 88 4.45 -9.25 -11.77
N VAL A 89 3.55 -8.71 -12.59
CA VAL A 89 2.42 -9.46 -13.15
C VAL A 89 2.91 -10.57 -14.09
N ALA A 90 3.92 -10.29 -14.93
CA ALA A 90 4.54 -11.30 -15.79
C ALA A 90 5.16 -12.41 -14.96
N ALA A 91 5.99 -12.08 -13.96
CA ALA A 91 6.61 -13.07 -13.09
C ALA A 91 5.58 -13.94 -12.34
N ALA A 92 4.48 -13.34 -11.85
CA ALA A 92 3.40 -14.07 -11.22
C ALA A 92 2.67 -15.00 -12.21
N ARG A 93 2.48 -14.56 -13.46
CA ARG A 93 1.86 -15.39 -14.52
C ARG A 93 2.76 -16.57 -14.87
N ASP A 94 4.06 -16.34 -15.05
CA ASP A 94 5.04 -17.39 -15.36
C ASP A 94 5.12 -18.40 -14.20
N HIS A 95 5.03 -17.92 -12.96
CA HIS A 95 4.97 -18.76 -11.77
C HIS A 95 3.74 -19.68 -11.77
N ILE A 96 2.55 -19.14 -12.07
CA ILE A 96 1.30 -19.92 -12.19
C ILE A 96 1.39 -20.92 -13.36
N TRP A 97 1.98 -20.52 -14.48
CA TRP A 97 2.14 -21.38 -15.65
C TRP A 97 3.07 -22.56 -15.34
N SER A 98 4.19 -22.32 -14.65
CA SER A 98 5.13 -23.35 -14.21
C SER A 98 4.48 -24.35 -13.25
N LEU A 99 3.64 -23.89 -12.31
CA LEU A 99 2.88 -24.75 -11.40
C LEU A 99 1.87 -25.66 -12.14
N ARG A 100 1.39 -25.23 -13.30
CA ARG A 100 0.42 -25.99 -14.11
C ARG A 100 1.11 -27.03 -14.99
N GLU A 101 2.31 -26.74 -15.50
CA GLU A 101 3.08 -27.65 -16.34
C GLU A 101 3.79 -28.74 -15.53
N ASP A 102 4.23 -28.42 -14.31
CA ASP A 102 4.81 -29.39 -13.39
C ASP A 102 4.34 -29.13 -11.93
N PRO A 103 3.44 -29.97 -11.38
CA PRO A 103 3.04 -29.86 -9.97
C PRO A 103 4.21 -30.11 -9.00
N GLY A 104 5.33 -30.70 -9.43
CA GLY A 104 6.56 -30.87 -8.66
C GLY A 104 7.32 -29.57 -8.39
N TYR A 105 7.15 -28.54 -9.23
CA TYR A 105 7.75 -27.20 -9.05
C TYR A 105 7.39 -26.54 -7.71
N PHE A 106 6.21 -26.85 -7.17
CA PHE A 106 5.77 -26.40 -5.85
C PHE A 106 6.71 -26.90 -4.72
N SER A 107 7.26 -28.10 -4.86
CA SER A 107 8.15 -28.71 -3.86
C SER A 107 9.55 -28.08 -3.85
N GLU A 108 9.99 -27.51 -4.97
CA GLU A 108 11.28 -26.83 -5.11
C GLU A 108 11.24 -25.38 -4.62
N GLN A 109 10.08 -24.73 -4.74
CA GLN A 109 9.84 -23.35 -4.28
C GLN A 109 9.54 -23.26 -2.78
N LEU A 110 9.24 -24.38 -2.11
CA LEU A 110 9.16 -24.42 -0.66
C LEU A 110 10.56 -24.16 -0.07
N PRO A 111 10.76 -23.12 0.75
CA PRO A 111 12.01 -22.98 1.48
C PRO A 111 12.16 -24.23 2.33
N ARG A 112 13.17 -25.07 2.01
CA ARG A 112 13.55 -26.22 2.82
C ARG A 112 13.60 -25.75 4.27
N SER A 113 12.63 -26.17 5.06
CA SER A 113 12.65 -25.88 6.49
C SER A 113 13.96 -26.44 7.01
N ARG A 114 14.78 -25.56 7.57
CA ARG A 114 16.03 -25.93 8.21
C ARG A 114 15.70 -26.98 9.27
N SER A 115 16.04 -28.23 9.01
CA SER A 115 16.12 -29.27 10.02
C SER A 115 17.31 -28.98 10.91
N THR A 116 17.15 -28.00 11.80
CA THR A 116 17.98 -27.87 13.00
C THR A 116 17.47 -28.89 14.01
N GLY A 117 17.68 -30.17 13.70
CA GLY A 117 17.59 -31.27 14.66
C GLY A 117 18.98 -31.47 15.25
N ARG A 118 19.28 -30.74 16.32
CA ARG A 118 20.42 -31.04 17.20
C ARG A 118 19.91 -32.02 18.26
N SER A 119 20.37 -33.26 18.19
CA SER A 119 20.49 -34.19 19.31
C SER A 119 21.92 -34.65 19.38
#